data_AF-A0AA37JP26-F1
#
_entry.id   AF-A0AA37JP26-F1
#
_cell.length_a   1.000
_cell.length_b   1.000
_cell.length_c   1.000
_cell.angle_alpha   90.00
_cell.angle_beta   90.00
_cell.angle_gamma   90.00
#
_symmetry.space_group_name_H-M   'P 1'
#
loop_
_entity.id
_entity.type
_entity.pdbx_description
1 polymer ?
#
loop_
_entity_poly.entity_id
_entity_poly.type
_entity_poly.pdbx_seq_one_letter_code
_entity_poly.pdbx_strand_id
1 'polypeptide(L)'
;MKARLKYPIFSFAPKGNMIYVFRKEELYTTTNTELLKKRKNYIVVDATGTKYVEKGAHKVKWQGIFGYCIRMQGRVISIEYEYGDNPEPFPLRKLQELVAERYPKTRWFKEECWNSADEFRQAIFACKTFEEVADILMPE
;
A
#
# COMPACT_ATOMS: atom_id res chain seq x y z
N MET A 1 -16.26 -5.84 7.84
CA MET A 1 -15.64 -7.17 8.10
C MET A 1 -14.14 -7.11 8.45
N LYS A 2 -13.63 -8.09 9.22
CA LYS A 2 -12.16 -8.36 9.38
C LYS A 2 -11.69 -9.22 8.21
N ALA A 3 -10.88 -8.66 7.31
CA ALA A 3 -10.40 -9.38 6.13
C ALA A 3 -9.07 -10.11 6.43
N ARG A 4 -8.90 -11.34 5.91
CA ARG A 4 -7.61 -12.02 5.89
C ARG A 4 -6.92 -11.71 4.56
N LEU A 5 -6.13 -10.63 4.55
CA LEU A 5 -5.42 -10.19 3.36
C LEU A 5 -4.30 -11.17 2.99
N LYS A 6 -4.09 -11.35 1.69
CA LYS A 6 -2.94 -12.09 1.14
C LYS A 6 -1.88 -11.10 0.67
N TYR A 7 -0.66 -11.28 1.18
CA TYR A 7 0.45 -10.37 0.89
C TYR A 7 1.23 -10.82 -0.36
N PRO A 8 1.84 -9.89 -1.12
CA PRO A 8 1.91 -8.45 -0.87
C PRO A 8 0.57 -7.73 -1.10
N ILE A 9 0.41 -6.58 -0.44
CA ILE A 9 -0.76 -5.71 -0.63
C ILE A 9 -0.34 -4.33 -1.14
N PHE A 10 -1.24 -3.72 -1.91
CA PHE A 10 -1.13 -2.36 -2.43
C PHE A 10 -2.16 -1.48 -1.74
N SER A 11 -1.71 -0.49 -0.99
CA SER A 11 -2.54 0.43 -0.22
C SER A 11 -2.39 1.85 -0.76
N PHE A 12 -3.48 2.45 -1.23
CA PHE A 12 -3.45 3.79 -1.82
C PHE A 12 -4.74 4.58 -1.55
N ALA A 13 -4.63 5.90 -1.54
CA ALA A 13 -5.79 6.77 -1.47
C ALA A 13 -6.53 6.79 -2.82
N PRO A 14 -7.87 6.98 -2.84
CA PRO A 14 -8.63 7.13 -4.09
C PRO A 14 -8.09 8.28 -4.95
N LYS A 15 -7.73 9.38 -4.28
CA LYS A 15 -7.10 10.56 -4.86
C LYS A 15 -5.69 10.69 -4.28
N GLY A 16 -4.68 10.50 -5.12
CA GLY A 16 -3.28 10.58 -4.72
C GLY A 16 -2.38 9.69 -5.57
N ASN A 17 -1.13 10.12 -5.76
CA ASN A 17 -0.17 9.40 -6.59
C ASN A 17 0.59 8.31 -5.82
N MET A 18 0.54 8.35 -4.48
CA MET A 18 1.28 7.41 -3.63
C MET A 18 0.60 6.06 -3.59
N ILE A 19 1.39 5.01 -3.80
CA ILE A 19 0.98 3.62 -3.68
C ILE A 19 1.96 2.97 -2.72
N TYR A 20 1.46 2.54 -1.57
CA TYR A 20 2.26 1.85 -0.56
C TYR A 20 2.17 0.35 -0.81
N VAL A 21 3.33 -0.31 -0.84
CA VAL A 21 3.42 -1.77 -0.93
C VAL A 21 3.81 -2.30 0.45
N PHE A 22 3.12 -3.33 0.90
CA PHE A 22 3.47 -4.04 2.13
C PHE A 22 3.59 -5.53 1.82
N ARG A 23 4.72 -6.14 2.19
CA ARG A 23 4.96 -7.59 2.04
C ARG A 23 4.56 -8.42 3.26
N LYS A 24 4.41 -7.78 4.42
CA LYS A 24 4.13 -8.44 5.70
C LYS A 24 3.01 -7.71 6.42
N GLU A 25 2.16 -8.48 7.09
CA GLU A 25 1.04 -7.96 7.89
C GLU A 25 1.51 -6.96 8.94
N GLU A 26 2.57 -7.32 9.67
CA GLU A 26 3.15 -6.51 10.74
C GLU A 26 3.51 -5.08 10.28
N LEU A 27 4.01 -4.92 9.05
CA LEU A 27 4.37 -3.60 8.51
C LEU A 27 3.13 -2.76 8.18
N TYR A 28 2.04 -3.40 7.77
CA TYR A 28 0.79 -2.73 7.42
C TYR A 28 -0.04 -2.38 8.66
N THR A 29 -0.06 -3.26 9.66
CA THR A 29 -0.84 -3.08 10.90
C THR A 29 -0.09 -2.28 11.97
N THR A 30 1.13 -1.80 11.68
CA THR A 30 1.93 -0.97 12.59
C THR A 30 1.99 0.46 12.09
N THR A 31 1.50 1.40 12.89
CA THR A 31 1.51 2.82 12.55
C THR A 31 1.69 3.69 13.80
N ASN A 32 1.51 5.00 13.69
CA ASN A 32 1.43 5.91 14.83
C ASN A 32 0.06 6.58 14.91
N THR A 33 -0.23 7.15 16.08
CA THR A 33 -1.52 7.80 16.37
C THR A 33 -1.86 8.97 15.46
N GLU A 34 -0.87 9.66 14.87
CA GLU A 34 -1.11 10.81 13.99
C GLU A 34 -1.48 10.37 12.57
N LEU A 35 -0.76 9.38 12.03
CA LEU A 35 -1.04 8.79 10.73
C LEU A 35 -2.41 8.12 10.71
N LEU A 36 -2.79 7.43 11.80
CA LEU A 36 -4.11 6.82 11.93
C LEU A 36 -5.23 7.87 11.76
N LYS A 37 -5.09 9.07 12.35
CA LYS A 37 -6.11 10.13 12.23
C LYS A 37 -6.25 10.69 10.81
N LYS A 38 -5.17 10.66 10.03
CA LYS A 38 -5.12 11.20 8.66
C LYS A 38 -5.62 10.19 7.62
N ARG A 39 -5.57 8.89 7.94
CA ARG A 39 -5.98 7.81 7.04
C ARG A 39 -7.51 7.70 6.97
N LYS A 40 -8.07 7.89 5.77
CA LYS A 40 -9.52 7.74 5.51
C LYS A 40 -9.75 7.18 4.13
N ASN A 41 -10.66 6.20 4.02
CA ASN A 41 -11.15 5.64 2.75
C ASN A 41 -10.05 5.12 1.82
N TYR A 42 -8.98 4.53 2.37
CA TYR A 42 -7.95 3.94 1.53
C TYR A 42 -8.48 2.68 0.84
N ILE A 43 -7.94 2.43 -0.34
CA ILE A 43 -8.18 1.23 -1.12
C ILE A 43 -7.00 0.29 -0.87
N VAL A 44 -7.30 -0.97 -0.63
CA VAL A 44 -6.31 -2.04 -0.48
C VAL A 44 -6.59 -3.08 -1.54
N VAL A 45 -5.58 -3.45 -2.31
CA VAL A 45 -5.63 -4.58 -3.24
C VAL A 45 -4.64 -5.63 -2.75
N ASP A 46 -5.12 -6.85 -2.52
CA ASP A 46 -4.27 -7.95 -2.08
C ASP A 46 -3.65 -8.72 -3.26
N ALA A 47 -2.76 -9.66 -2.98
CA ALA A 47 -2.04 -10.44 -3.99
C ALA A 47 -2.95 -11.28 -4.90
N THR A 48 -4.21 -11.53 -4.50
CA THR A 48 -5.18 -12.25 -5.33
C THR A 48 -5.93 -11.36 -6.30
N GLY A 49 -5.67 -10.05 -6.27
CA GLY A 49 -6.45 -9.07 -7.01
C GLY A 49 -7.81 -8.82 -6.36
N THR A 50 -7.93 -8.99 -5.05
CA THR A 50 -9.16 -8.61 -4.33
C THR A 50 -9.00 -7.19 -3.80
N LYS A 51 -9.94 -6.31 -4.16
CA LYS A 51 -10.02 -4.94 -3.68
C LYS A 51 -10.92 -4.83 -2.47
N TYR A 52 -10.41 -4.14 -1.46
CA TYR A 52 -11.10 -3.76 -0.25
C TYR A 52 -11.09 -2.24 -0.11
N VAL A 53 -12.16 -1.69 0.45
CA VAL A 53 -12.23 -0.26 0.82
C VAL A 53 -12.29 -0.17 2.32
N GLU A 54 -11.31 0.53 2.92
CA GLU A 54 -11.28 0.79 4.35
C GLU A 54 -12.46 1.66 4.77
N LYS A 55 -13.16 1.23 5.82
CA LYS A 55 -14.20 1.99 6.53
C LYS A 55 -13.65 2.65 7.78
N GLY A 56 -12.67 2.01 8.41
CA GLY A 56 -12.03 2.51 9.61
C GLY A 56 -10.81 1.70 9.96
N ALA A 57 -10.09 2.20 10.95
CA ALA A 57 -9.04 1.46 11.62
C ALA A 57 -9.05 1.88 13.09
N HIS A 58 -8.93 0.91 13.98
CA HIS A 58 -8.92 1.18 15.42
C HIS A 58 -7.65 0.62 16.05
N LYS A 59 -7.20 1.29 17.11
CA LYS A 59 -6.02 0.89 17.86
C LYS A 59 -6.32 -0.36 18.67
N VAL A 60 -5.47 -1.36 18.55
CA VAL A 60 -5.54 -2.60 19.35
C VAL A 60 -4.52 -2.60 20.47
N LYS A 61 -3.26 -2.23 20.20
CA LYS A 61 -2.18 -2.32 21.18
C LYS A 61 -1.18 -1.17 21.08
N TRP A 62 -0.57 -0.79 22.21
CA TRP A 62 0.62 0.05 22.23
C TRP A 62 1.87 -0.78 21.93
N GLN A 63 2.71 -0.33 21.00
CA GLN A 63 3.97 -0.99 20.65
C GLN A 63 5.20 -0.25 21.20
N GLY A 64 5.11 1.06 21.46
CA GLY A 64 6.20 1.83 22.05
C GLY A 64 6.14 3.34 21.80
N ILE A 65 7.12 4.08 22.31
CA ILE A 65 7.20 5.55 22.19
C ILE A 65 8.02 5.97 20.95
N PHE A 66 8.96 5.13 20.50
CA PHE A 66 9.76 5.32 19.30
C PHE A 66 9.52 4.15 18.34
N GLY A 67 9.03 4.45 17.13
CA GLY A 67 8.94 3.45 16.07
C GLY A 67 10.28 3.23 15.41
N TYR A 68 10.37 2.10 14.68
CA TYR A 68 11.49 1.72 13.82
C TYR A 68 11.91 2.80 12.80
N CYS A 69 11.15 3.90 12.67
CA CYS A 69 11.45 5.05 11.83
C CYS A 69 11.53 6.33 12.68
N ILE A 70 12.75 6.81 12.95
CA ILE A 70 13.09 7.99 13.77
C ILE A 70 12.39 9.29 13.27
N ARG A 71 11.93 9.30 12.01
CA ARG A 71 11.20 10.41 11.37
C ARG A 71 9.68 10.41 11.61
N MET A 72 9.11 9.33 12.14
CA MET A 72 7.68 9.29 12.45
C MET A 72 7.49 9.75 13.91
N GLN A 73 7.24 11.05 14.10
CA GLN A 73 6.84 11.58 15.41
C GLN A 73 5.54 10.89 15.86
N GLY A 74 5.52 10.33 17.08
CA GLY A 74 4.33 9.75 17.70
C GLY A 74 4.51 8.33 18.27
N ARG A 75 3.59 7.95 19.16
CA ARG A 75 3.56 6.63 19.80
C ARG A 75 3.16 5.55 18.79
N VAL A 76 3.95 4.49 18.72
CA VAL A 76 3.72 3.34 17.83
C VAL A 76 2.58 2.50 18.37
N ILE A 77 1.68 2.12 17.48
CA ILE A 77 0.50 1.33 17.77
C ILE A 77 0.34 0.22 16.76
N SER A 78 -0.22 -0.89 17.23
CA SER A 78 -0.85 -1.87 16.35
C SER A 78 -2.31 -1.49 16.17
N ILE A 79 -2.77 -1.58 14.93
CA ILE A 79 -4.14 -1.27 14.53
C ILE A 79 -4.77 -2.47 13.85
N GLU A 80 -6.09 -2.55 13.92
CA GLU A 80 -6.89 -3.44 13.08
C GLU A 80 -7.73 -2.60 12.12
N TYR A 81 -7.82 -3.08 10.88
CA TYR A 81 -8.58 -2.45 9.81
C TYR A 81 -9.97 -3.05 9.69
N GLU A 82 -10.93 -2.19 9.42
CA GLU A 82 -12.29 -2.56 9.09
C GLU A 82 -12.54 -2.24 7.61
N TYR A 83 -12.94 -3.26 6.85
CA TYR A 83 -13.28 -3.12 5.44
C TYR A 83 -14.78 -3.20 5.23
N GLY A 84 -15.25 -2.58 4.14
CA GLY A 84 -16.61 -2.78 3.66
C GLY A 84 -16.86 -4.24 3.30
N ASP A 85 -18.13 -4.67 3.37
CA ASP A 85 -18.50 -6.08 3.29
C ASP A 85 -18.56 -6.64 1.86
N ASN A 86 -18.29 -5.80 0.85
CA ASN A 86 -18.33 -6.16 -0.57
C ASN A 86 -16.92 -6.01 -1.18
N PRO A 87 -16.03 -7.02 -1.03
CA PRO A 87 -14.79 -7.05 -1.77
C PRO A 87 -15.08 -7.18 -3.28
N GLU A 88 -14.28 -6.49 -4.09
CA GLU A 88 -14.46 -6.45 -5.55
C GLU A 88 -13.24 -7.04 -6.26
N PRO A 89 -13.40 -7.71 -7.42
CA PRO A 89 -12.26 -8.10 -8.22
C PRO A 89 -11.54 -6.86 -8.76
N PHE A 90 -10.22 -6.91 -8.73
CA PHE A 90 -9.33 -5.87 -9.20
C PHE A 90 -8.26 -6.49 -10.11
N PRO A 91 -8.48 -6.48 -11.44
CA PRO A 91 -7.57 -7.14 -12.37
C PRO A 91 -6.16 -6.57 -12.29
N LEU A 92 -5.15 -7.44 -12.49
CA LEU A 92 -3.74 -7.03 -12.55
C LEU A 92 -3.52 -5.86 -13.51
N ARG A 93 -4.16 -5.92 -14.69
CA ARG A 93 -4.07 -4.86 -15.71
C ARG A 93 -4.46 -3.49 -15.15
N LYS A 94 -5.51 -3.43 -14.34
CA LYS A 94 -5.99 -2.20 -13.72
C LYS A 94 -5.01 -1.68 -12.67
N LEU A 95 -4.34 -2.58 -11.95
CA LEU A 95 -3.27 -2.20 -11.01
C LEU A 95 -2.06 -1.66 -11.75
N GLN A 96 -1.62 -2.34 -12.81
CA GLN A 96 -0.51 -1.91 -13.66
C GLN A 96 -0.75 -0.52 -14.23
N GLU A 97 -1.95 -0.26 -14.79
CA GLU A 97 -2.32 1.06 -15.31
C GLU A 97 -2.28 2.13 -14.21
N LEU A 98 -2.83 1.83 -13.03
CA LEU A 98 -2.83 2.75 -11.89
C LEU A 98 -1.40 3.08 -11.42
N VAL A 99 -0.53 2.06 -11.31
CA VAL A 99 0.88 2.22 -10.92
C VAL A 99 1.66 3.01 -11.97
N ALA A 100 1.54 2.63 -13.24
CA ALA A 100 2.17 3.26 -14.39
C ALA A 100 1.80 4.76 -14.53
N GLU A 101 0.57 5.11 -14.16
CA GLU A 101 0.09 6.49 -14.23
C GLU A 101 0.52 7.33 -13.01
N ARG A 102 0.45 6.75 -11.81
CA ARG A 102 0.60 7.49 -10.55
C ARG A 102 2.03 7.53 -10.03
N TYR A 103 2.73 6.40 -10.04
CA TYR A 103 4.04 6.28 -9.41
C TYR A 103 5.09 7.26 -9.98
N PRO A 104 5.19 7.47 -11.31
CA PRO A 104 6.13 8.42 -11.89
C PRO A 104 5.91 9.88 -11.48
N LYS A 105 4.72 10.22 -10.98
CA LYS A 105 4.38 11.58 -10.50
C LYS A 105 4.84 11.81 -9.05
N THR A 106 5.38 10.79 -8.38
CA THR A 106 5.86 10.90 -7.01
C THR A 106 7.31 11.42 -6.98
N ARG A 107 7.73 12.01 -5.85
CA ARG A 107 9.13 12.41 -5.66
C ARG A 107 10.09 11.21 -5.60
N TRP A 108 9.63 10.07 -5.09
CA TRP A 108 10.41 8.86 -4.91
C TRP A 108 10.81 8.21 -6.23
N PHE A 109 9.98 8.36 -7.27
CA PHE A 109 10.36 7.92 -8.62
C PHE A 109 11.69 8.53 -9.11
N LYS A 110 11.98 9.78 -8.73
CA LYS A 110 13.25 10.44 -9.06
C LYS A 110 14.44 9.90 -8.26
N GLU A 111 14.18 9.28 -7.11
CA GLU A 111 15.19 8.75 -6.20
C GLU A 111 15.57 7.31 -6.57
N GLU A 112 14.67 6.54 -7.18
CA GLU A 112 14.86 5.11 -7.52
C GLU A 112 15.62 4.85 -8.84
N CYS A 113 16.33 5.85 -9.37
CA CYS A 113 17.26 5.70 -10.50
C CYS A 113 16.70 5.07 -11.79
N TRP A 114 15.38 5.12 -12.05
CA TRP A 114 14.83 4.77 -13.36
C TRP A 114 15.32 5.74 -14.43
N ASN A 115 15.79 5.23 -15.59
CA ASN A 115 16.30 6.11 -16.64
C ASN A 115 15.19 6.94 -17.29
N SER A 116 13.97 6.39 -17.35
CA SER A 116 12.79 7.11 -17.83
C SER A 116 11.48 6.54 -17.27
N ALA A 117 10.42 7.35 -17.33
CA ALA A 117 9.08 6.90 -16.99
C ALA A 117 8.57 5.83 -17.96
N ASP A 118 9.02 5.81 -19.22
CA ASP A 118 8.58 4.83 -20.21
C ASP A 118 9.19 3.45 -19.96
N GLU A 119 10.46 3.38 -19.59
CA GLU A 119 11.12 2.14 -19.15
C GLU A 119 10.39 1.53 -17.94
N PHE A 120 10.09 2.35 -16.93
CA PHE A 120 9.30 1.92 -15.77
C PHE A 120 7.94 1.36 -16.17
N ARG A 121 7.21 2.06 -17.06
CA ARG A 121 5.90 1.59 -17.56
C ARG A 121 6.01 0.24 -18.27
N GLN A 122 7.03 0.07 -19.11
CA GLN A 122 7.27 -1.20 -19.79
C GLN A 122 7.52 -2.33 -18.80
N ALA A 123 8.36 -2.09 -17.78
CA ALA A 123 8.62 -3.06 -16.73
C ALA A 123 7.34 -3.44 -15.97
N ILE A 124 6.54 -2.46 -15.57
CA ILE A 124 5.25 -2.68 -14.89
C ILE A 124 4.28 -3.49 -15.76
N PHE A 125 4.16 -3.19 -17.05
CA PHE A 125 3.27 -3.92 -17.96
C PHE A 125 3.77 -5.30 -18.36
N ALA A 126 5.07 -5.60 -18.17
CA ALA A 126 5.63 -6.92 -18.37
C ALA A 126 5.31 -7.90 -17.23
N CYS A 127 4.96 -7.39 -16.04
CA CYS A 127 4.55 -8.22 -14.91
C CYS A 127 3.33 -9.08 -15.24
N LYS A 128 3.35 -10.33 -14.77
CA LYS A 128 2.30 -11.34 -14.91
C LYS A 128 1.56 -11.59 -13.60
N THR A 129 2.11 -11.14 -12.48
CA THR A 129 1.54 -11.34 -11.14
C THR A 129 1.56 -10.05 -10.32
N PHE A 130 0.81 -10.04 -9.22
CA PHE A 130 0.82 -8.92 -8.27
C PHE A 130 2.16 -8.85 -7.52
N GLU A 131 2.75 -10.00 -7.25
CA GLU A 131 4.06 -10.16 -6.64
C GLU A 131 5.16 -9.50 -7.48
N GLU A 132 5.18 -9.74 -8.79
CA GLU A 132 6.16 -9.12 -9.69
C GLU A 132 6.02 -7.59 -9.72
N VAL A 133 4.79 -7.06 -9.64
CA VAL A 133 4.58 -5.60 -9.52
C VAL A 133 5.12 -5.08 -8.18
N ALA A 134 4.94 -5.83 -7.10
CA ALA A 134 5.49 -5.48 -5.79
C ALA A 134 7.03 -5.53 -5.79
N ASP A 135 7.65 -6.48 -6.49
CA ASP A 135 9.11 -6.58 -6.64
C ASP A 135 9.71 -5.35 -7.34
N ILE A 136 9.01 -4.79 -8.33
CA ILE A 136 9.44 -3.54 -8.99
C ILE A 136 9.36 -2.33 -8.05
N LEU A 137 8.27 -2.21 -7.28
CA LEU A 137 8.03 -1.05 -6.42
C LEU A 137 8.75 -1.10 -5.07
N MET A 138 9.04 -2.30 -4.59
CA MET A 138 9.69 -2.54 -3.32
C MET A 138 10.41 -3.89 -3.38
N PRO A 139 11.63 -3.93 -3.95
CA PRO A 139 12.50 -5.11 -3.90
C PRO A 139 12.76 -5.56 -2.45
N GLU A 140 13.07 -6.84 -2.25
CA GLU A 140 13.38 -7.38 -0.91
C GLU A 140 14.68 -6.85 -0.31
#